data_AF-A0A1H7LG84-F1
#
_entry.id   AF-A0A1H7LG84-F1
#
_cell.length_a   1.000
_cell.length_b   1.000
_cell.length_c   1.000
_cell.angle_alpha   90.00
_cell.angle_beta   90.00
_cell.angle_gamma   90.00
#
_symmetry.space_group_name_H-M   'P 1'
#
loop_
_entity.id
_entity.type
_entity.pdbx_description
1 polymer ?
#
loop_
_entity_poly.entity_id
_entity_poly.type
_entity_poly.pdbx_seq_one_letter_code
_entity_poly.pdbx_strand_id
1 'polypeptide(L)'
;MTKEELAEKLQGCHYGLSDVEESLIEEARVNGLVIGYGSLNTVIQFEGATYEEGDDISEENEMMYVDYESPNTIKAFWKGLCKGEKGGNPDYSWSYETSFPVAHFRMIGRRTRINDEKYCEGIVFELKDLQAKHIDLEGTMSYF
;
A
#
# COMPACT_ATOMS: atom_id res chain seq x y z
N MET A 1 13.26 -10.97 4.13
CA MET A 1 12.65 -10.00 5.04
C MET A 1 11.16 -10.13 4.95
N THR A 2 10.48 -10.11 6.09
CA THR A 2 9.01 -10.22 6.16
C THR A 2 8.35 -8.85 6.13
N LYS A 3 7.04 -8.81 5.89
CA LYS A 3 6.25 -7.57 5.97
C LYS A 3 6.29 -6.93 7.36
N GLU A 4 6.33 -7.74 8.42
CA GLU A 4 6.44 -7.28 9.80
C GLU A 4 7.81 -6.64 10.09
N GLU A 5 8.89 -7.28 9.65
CA GLU A 5 10.26 -6.75 9.79
C GLU A 5 10.42 -5.41 9.05
N LEU A 6 9.87 -5.31 7.83
CA LEU A 6 9.89 -4.07 7.06
C LEU A 6 9.02 -2.99 7.70
N ALA A 7 7.83 -3.33 8.20
CA ALA A 7 6.97 -2.40 8.93
C ALA A 7 7.64 -1.85 10.20
N GLU A 8 8.39 -2.68 10.93
CA GLU A 8 9.18 -2.22 12.08
C GLU A 8 10.26 -1.22 11.68
N LYS A 9 10.97 -1.45 10.56
CA LYS A 9 11.95 -0.50 10.01
C LYS A 9 11.34 0.82 9.56
N LEU A 10 10.09 0.81 9.08
CA LEU A 10 9.36 2.00 8.62
C LEU A 10 8.73 2.79 9.78
N GLN A 11 8.74 2.25 11.00
CA GLN A 11 8.05 2.85 12.12
C GLN A 11 8.59 4.26 12.45
N GLY A 12 7.72 5.26 12.39
CA GLY A 12 8.07 6.65 12.65
C GLY A 12 8.72 7.38 11.48
N CYS A 13 8.68 6.82 10.26
CA CYS A 13 9.08 7.55 9.07
C CYS A 13 8.22 8.81 8.88
N HIS A 14 8.78 9.80 8.20
CA HIS A 14 8.17 11.12 8.09
C HIS A 14 7.62 11.34 6.69
N TYR A 15 6.41 11.87 6.64
CA TYR A 15 5.82 12.35 5.42
C TYR A 15 6.61 13.58 4.85
N GLY A 16 7.14 13.53 3.62
CA GLY A 16 7.94 14.57 2.96
C GLY A 16 8.79 14.08 1.75
N LEU A 17 9.76 14.91 1.32
CA LEU A 17 10.58 14.74 0.07
C LEU A 17 11.39 13.42 -0.03
N SER A 18 11.33 12.56 0.98
CA SER A 18 11.89 11.21 1.02
C SER A 18 11.05 10.40 2.01
N ASP A 19 9.77 10.21 1.69
CA ASP A 19 8.74 9.58 2.55
C ASP A 19 9.20 8.23 3.13
N VAL A 20 9.92 7.47 2.28
CA VAL A 20 10.53 6.17 2.58
C VAL A 20 11.95 6.20 2.02
N GLU A 21 12.92 5.64 2.76
CA GLU A 21 14.28 5.53 2.23
C GLU A 21 14.35 4.57 1.04
N GLU A 22 15.08 4.96 -0.01
CA GLU A 22 15.26 4.16 -1.23
C GLU A 22 15.82 2.75 -0.93
N SER A 23 16.67 2.63 0.08
CA SER A 23 17.18 1.34 0.57
C SER A 23 16.06 0.41 1.05
N LEU A 24 15.04 0.95 1.74
CA LEU A 24 13.87 0.20 2.21
C LEU A 24 12.91 -0.14 1.07
N ILE A 25 12.80 0.73 0.06
CA ILE A 25 12.02 0.47 -1.15
C ILE A 25 12.64 -0.69 -1.94
N GLU A 26 13.97 -0.66 -2.14
CA GLU A 26 14.70 -1.74 -2.82
C GLU A 26 14.63 -3.05 -2.03
N GLU A 27 14.78 -2.96 -0.71
CA GLU A 27 14.58 -4.06 0.22
C GLU A 27 13.16 -4.67 0.10
N ALA A 28 12.12 -3.85 -0.01
CA ALA A 28 10.76 -4.31 -0.23
C ALA A 28 10.66 -5.07 -1.57
N ARG A 29 11.17 -4.46 -2.64
CA ARG A 29 11.15 -5.00 -4.00
C ARG A 29 11.79 -6.38 -4.11
N VAL A 30 13.02 -6.55 -3.59
CA VAL A 30 13.72 -7.84 -3.69
C VAL A 30 13.08 -8.95 -2.84
N ASN A 31 12.19 -8.60 -1.90
CA ASN A 31 11.46 -9.55 -1.06
C ASN A 31 9.98 -9.73 -1.50
N GLY A 32 9.55 -9.13 -2.61
CA GLY A 32 8.17 -9.21 -3.07
C GLY A 32 7.17 -8.55 -2.11
N LEU A 33 7.61 -7.48 -1.42
CA LEU A 33 6.81 -6.69 -0.50
C LEU A 33 6.43 -5.36 -1.14
N VAL A 34 5.24 -4.87 -0.80
CA VAL A 34 4.73 -3.56 -1.22
C VAL A 34 4.46 -2.71 0.00
N ILE A 35 4.90 -1.45 -0.04
CA ILE A 35 4.67 -0.43 0.97
C ILE A 35 3.53 0.48 0.47
N GLY A 36 2.42 0.54 1.19
CA GLY A 36 1.28 1.40 0.89
C GLY A 36 1.10 2.49 1.94
N TYR A 37 0.97 3.76 1.53
CA TYR A 37 0.74 4.87 2.46
C TYR A 37 0.05 6.09 1.81
N GLY A 38 -0.55 6.94 2.64
CA GLY A 38 -1.35 8.07 2.17
C GLY A 38 -0.49 9.30 1.94
N SER A 39 -0.48 9.83 0.71
CA SER A 39 0.21 11.07 0.34
C SER A 39 -0.74 12.27 0.25
N LEU A 40 -0.24 13.44 -0.15
CA LEU A 40 -1.04 14.66 -0.29
C LEU A 40 -2.18 14.41 -1.28
N ASN A 41 -3.33 15.04 -1.04
CA ASN A 41 -4.44 15.12 -2.00
C ASN A 41 -5.13 13.79 -2.33
N THR A 42 -5.52 13.00 -1.32
CA THR A 42 -6.38 11.80 -1.48
C THR A 42 -5.75 10.62 -2.24
N VAL A 43 -4.43 10.66 -2.47
CA VAL A 43 -3.71 9.60 -3.19
C VAL A 43 -3.05 8.62 -2.21
N ILE A 44 -3.14 7.33 -2.53
CA ILE A 44 -2.35 6.27 -1.89
C ILE A 44 -1.11 6.04 -2.78
N GLN A 45 0.08 6.09 -2.17
CA GLN A 45 1.34 5.73 -2.80
C GLN A 45 1.62 4.26 -2.55
N PHE A 46 2.14 3.57 -3.58
CA PHE A 46 2.65 2.20 -3.47
C PHE A 46 4.11 2.17 -3.92
N GLU A 47 5.00 1.68 -3.06
CA GLU A 47 6.43 1.53 -3.31
C GLU A 47 6.85 0.06 -3.13
N GLY A 48 7.95 -0.36 -3.76
CA GLY A 48 8.45 -1.74 -3.68
C GLY A 48 7.78 -2.71 -4.66
N ALA A 49 6.70 -2.29 -5.33
CA ALA A 49 6.24 -2.92 -6.57
C ALA A 49 7.03 -2.39 -7.77
N THR A 50 7.21 -3.19 -8.82
CA THR A 50 7.72 -2.70 -10.10
C THR A 50 6.76 -1.69 -10.70
N TYR A 51 7.17 -0.42 -10.78
CA TYR A 51 6.47 0.62 -11.51
C TYR A 51 7.00 0.63 -12.94
N GLU A 52 6.40 -0.14 -13.83
CA GLU A 52 6.58 0.07 -15.27
C GLU A 52 5.37 0.87 -15.77
N GLU A 53 5.58 2.15 -16.09
CA GLU A 53 4.66 2.86 -16.96
C GLU A 53 4.64 2.08 -18.27
N GLY A 54 3.49 1.50 -18.60
CA GLY A 54 3.37 0.57 -19.73
C GLY A 54 3.64 1.24 -21.07
N ASP A 55 4.90 1.30 -21.46
CA ASP A 55 5.31 1.32 -22.86
C ASP A 55 5.52 -0.13 -23.28
N ASP A 56 4.41 -0.77 -23.67
CA ASP A 56 4.36 -1.88 -24.64
C ASP A 56 5.54 -2.86 -24.60
N ILE A 57 5.55 -3.80 -23.64
CA ILE A 57 6.45 -4.97 -23.73
C ILE A 57 5.68 -6.24 -23.39
N SER A 58 5.58 -7.08 -24.41
CA SER A 58 5.28 -8.50 -24.32
C SER A 58 6.31 -9.20 -23.44
N GLU A 59 5.97 -9.52 -22.21
CA GLU A 59 6.34 -10.73 -21.48
C GLU A 59 5.70 -10.67 -20.08
N GLU A 60 5.32 -11.84 -19.58
CA GLU A 60 4.41 -12.10 -18.45
C GLU A 60 4.83 -11.45 -17.11
N ASN A 61 4.65 -10.14 -16.97
CA ASN A 61 4.66 -9.46 -15.68
C ASN A 61 3.23 -9.04 -15.32
N GLU A 62 2.74 -9.52 -14.18
CA GLU A 62 1.39 -9.26 -13.67
C GLU A 62 1.19 -7.76 -13.41
N MET A 63 0.65 -7.06 -14.41
CA MET A 63 0.21 -5.68 -14.24
C MET A 63 -0.96 -5.60 -13.25
N MET A 64 -0.84 -4.73 -12.25
CA MET A 64 -1.93 -4.49 -11.30
C MET A 64 -2.96 -3.54 -11.93
N TYR A 65 -3.96 -4.10 -12.61
CA TYR A 65 -5.14 -3.33 -13.01
C TYR A 65 -6.00 -3.01 -11.77
N VAL A 66 -6.46 -1.76 -11.64
CA VAL A 66 -7.53 -1.42 -10.69
C VAL A 66 -8.83 -2.01 -11.22
N ASP A 67 -9.05 -3.27 -10.90
CA ASP A 67 -10.26 -4.00 -11.25
C ASP A 67 -11.31 -3.81 -10.14
N TYR A 68 -12.46 -3.23 -10.50
CA TYR A 68 -13.58 -3.01 -9.57
C TYR A 68 -14.17 -4.32 -9.02
N GLU A 69 -13.87 -5.46 -9.64
CA GLU A 69 -14.22 -6.80 -9.19
C GLU A 69 -12.99 -7.58 -8.66
N SER A 70 -11.88 -6.90 -8.36
CA SER A 70 -10.74 -7.56 -7.71
C SER A 70 -11.14 -8.11 -6.33
N PRO A 71 -10.82 -9.37 -6.01
CA PRO A 71 -10.95 -9.89 -4.65
C PRO A 71 -9.96 -9.21 -3.69
N ASN A 72 -8.88 -8.61 -4.21
CA ASN A 72 -7.93 -7.83 -3.44
C ASN A 72 -8.44 -6.40 -3.34
N THR A 73 -8.92 -6.03 -2.16
CA THR A 73 -9.51 -4.72 -1.90
C THR A 73 -8.71 -3.99 -0.83
N ILE A 74 -8.44 -2.71 -1.10
CA ILE A 74 -7.91 -1.75 -0.12
C ILE A 74 -8.95 -0.64 -0.01
N LYS A 75 -9.61 -0.54 1.14
CA LYS A 75 -10.47 0.59 1.48
C LYS A 75 -9.65 1.60 2.25
N ALA A 76 -9.49 2.80 1.70
CA ALA A 76 -8.71 3.84 2.33
C ALA A 76 -9.62 4.88 2.99
N PHE A 77 -9.28 5.24 4.23
CA PHE A 77 -10.04 6.18 5.04
C PHE A 77 -9.23 7.44 5.25
N TRP A 78 -9.75 8.56 4.77
CA TRP A 78 -9.23 9.89 5.05
C TRP A 78 -10.15 10.64 6.00
N LYS A 79 -9.67 10.98 7.19
CA LYS A 79 -10.47 11.62 8.26
C LYS A 79 -11.16 12.92 7.83
N GLY A 80 -10.60 13.64 6.87
CA GLY A 80 -11.19 14.86 6.32
C GLY A 80 -12.44 14.63 5.47
N LEU A 81 -12.56 13.46 4.84
CA LEU A 81 -13.63 13.12 3.88
C LEU A 81 -14.59 12.05 4.42
N CYS A 82 -14.12 11.06 5.17
CA CYS A 82 -14.91 9.93 5.67
C CYS A 82 -15.65 10.21 7.00
N LYS A 83 -16.10 11.46 7.25
CA LYS A 83 -16.73 11.83 8.52
C LYS A 83 -18.03 11.05 8.76
N GLY A 84 -18.01 10.13 9.73
CA GLY A 84 -19.18 9.34 10.13
C GLY A 84 -19.28 7.97 9.46
N GLU A 85 -18.33 7.61 8.59
CA GLU A 85 -18.19 6.24 8.12
C GLU A 85 -17.66 5.34 9.24
N LYS A 86 -18.12 4.08 9.27
CA LYS A 86 -17.58 3.05 10.16
C LYS A 86 -16.44 2.35 9.44
N GLY A 87 -15.27 2.32 10.07
CA GLY A 87 -14.08 1.68 9.54
C GLY A 87 -12.84 2.54 9.69
N GLY A 88 -11.69 1.95 9.37
CA GLY A 88 -10.39 2.59 9.52
C GLY A 88 -10.00 2.89 10.98
N ASN A 89 -8.80 3.42 11.15
CA ASN A 89 -8.24 3.75 12.45
C ASN A 89 -8.43 5.25 12.77
N PRO A 90 -9.23 5.60 13.80
CA PRO A 90 -9.57 7.00 14.09
C PRO A 90 -8.40 7.84 14.62
N ASP A 91 -7.32 7.17 15.05
CA ASP A 91 -6.10 7.79 15.56
C ASP A 91 -5.25 8.42 14.45
N TYR A 92 -5.47 8.03 13.20
CA TYR A 92 -4.70 8.48 12.05
C TYR A 92 -5.55 9.33 11.11
N SER A 93 -4.89 10.18 10.32
CA SER A 93 -5.56 10.91 9.24
C SER A 93 -5.81 9.99 8.05
N TRP A 94 -4.86 9.08 7.78
CA TRP A 94 -4.95 7.99 6.82
C TRP A 94 -4.90 6.63 7.50
N SER A 95 -5.79 5.73 7.11
CA SER A 95 -5.78 4.31 7.51
C SER A 95 -6.44 3.45 6.45
N TYR A 96 -6.30 2.12 6.60
CA TYR A 96 -6.72 1.16 5.58
C TYR A 96 -7.46 -0.03 6.18
N GLU A 97 -8.41 -0.57 5.44
CA GLU A 97 -8.91 -1.93 5.61
C GLU A 97 -8.60 -2.73 4.35
N THR A 98 -8.11 -3.95 4.53
CA THR A 98 -7.69 -4.82 3.41
C THR A 98 -8.39 -6.17 3.49
N SER A 99 -8.63 -6.80 2.33
CA SER A 99 -9.13 -8.19 2.27
C SER A 99 -8.02 -9.24 2.40
N PHE A 100 -6.75 -8.81 2.39
CA PHE A 100 -5.56 -9.64 2.52
C PHE A 100 -4.71 -9.21 3.72
N PRO A 101 -3.83 -10.08 4.24
CA PRO A 101 -3.09 -9.80 5.47
C PRO A 101 -1.97 -8.76 5.25
N VAL A 102 -1.95 -7.73 6.09
CA VAL A 102 -0.95 -6.64 6.04
C VAL A 102 -0.28 -6.45 7.40
N ALA A 103 0.95 -5.96 7.39
CA ALA A 103 1.59 -5.37 8.56
C ALA A 103 1.40 -3.85 8.54
N HIS A 104 1.40 -3.20 9.70
CA HIS A 104 1.15 -1.77 9.82
C HIS A 104 2.36 -1.02 10.37
N PHE A 105 2.58 0.21 9.88
CA PHE A 105 3.60 1.13 10.41
C PHE A 105 3.02 2.54 10.56
N ARG A 106 3.57 3.32 11.50
CA ARG A 106 3.17 4.70 11.75
C ARG A 106 4.04 5.67 10.95
N MET A 107 3.42 6.55 10.18
CA MET A 107 4.05 7.75 9.63
C MET A 107 3.70 9.00 10.44
N ILE A 108 4.66 9.91 10.55
CA ILE A 108 4.55 11.18 11.28
C ILE A 108 4.39 12.35 10.30
N GLY A 109 3.49 13.28 10.61
CA GLY A 109 3.18 14.42 9.75
C GLY A 109 4.23 15.53 9.76
N ARG A 110 4.50 16.15 8.60
CA ARG A 110 5.52 17.22 8.40
C ARG A 110 5.31 18.50 9.22
N ARG A 111 4.06 18.84 9.57
CA ARG A 111 3.73 20.13 10.22
C ARG A 111 3.93 20.13 11.73
N THR A 112 4.32 19.01 12.32
CA THR A 112 4.54 18.91 13.75
C THR A 112 5.98 18.48 14.04
N ARG A 113 6.95 19.37 13.79
CA ARG A 113 8.26 19.28 14.48
C ARG A 113 8.15 19.38 16.01
N ILE A 114 6.93 19.48 16.56
CA ILE A 114 6.64 19.63 17.98
C ILE A 114 5.73 18.52 18.52
N ASN A 115 5.03 17.71 17.71
CA ASN A 115 4.15 16.66 18.24
C ASN A 115 4.22 15.42 17.34
N ASP A 116 4.38 14.23 17.93
CA ASP A 116 4.26 12.90 17.30
C ASP A 116 2.86 12.63 16.71
N GLU A 117 2.34 13.54 15.90
CA GLU A 117 0.99 13.46 15.36
C GLU A 117 0.96 12.33 14.33
N LYS A 118 0.29 11.25 14.74
CA LYS A 118 -0.03 10.08 13.93
C LYS A 118 -0.72 10.53 12.64
N TYR A 119 0.01 10.53 11.54
CA TYR A 119 -0.49 11.03 10.25
C TYR A 119 -1.11 9.90 9.44
N CYS A 120 -0.34 8.87 9.13
CA CYS A 120 -0.79 7.71 8.35
C CYS A 120 -0.44 6.42 9.09
N GLU A 121 -1.39 5.49 9.14
CA GLU A 121 -1.13 4.08 9.41
C GLU A 121 -0.85 3.41 8.07
N GLY A 122 0.41 3.41 7.66
CA GLY A 122 0.85 2.75 6.45
C GLY A 122 0.74 1.23 6.57
N ILE A 123 0.71 0.56 5.43
CA ILE A 123 0.60 -0.89 5.31
C ILE A 123 1.79 -1.47 4.55
N VAL A 124 2.20 -2.67 4.91
CA VAL A 124 3.14 -3.50 4.16
C VAL A 124 2.48 -4.84 3.90
N PHE A 125 2.53 -5.30 2.65
CA PHE A 125 1.90 -6.57 2.27
C PHE A 125 2.75 -7.34 1.26
N GLU A 126 2.50 -8.65 1.15
CA GLU A 126 3.23 -9.52 0.23
C GLU A 126 2.47 -9.64 -1.09
N LEU A 127 3.18 -9.60 -2.22
CA LEU A 127 2.57 -9.81 -3.53
C LEU A 127 1.90 -11.18 -3.64
N LYS A 128 2.48 -12.21 -3.01
CA LYS A 128 1.94 -13.58 -3.00
C LYS A 128 0.60 -13.71 -2.28
N ASP A 129 0.23 -12.74 -1.43
CA ASP A 129 -1.04 -12.73 -0.70
C ASP A 129 -2.18 -12.15 -1.58
N LEU A 130 -1.85 -11.62 -2.76
CA LEU A 130 -2.82 -11.11 -3.71
C LEU A 130 -3.33 -12.24 -4.61
N GLN A 131 -4.64 -12.34 -4.78
CA GLN A 131 -5.25 -13.24 -5.76
C GLN A 131 -5.10 -12.66 -7.16
N ALA A 132 -4.43 -13.36 -8.06
CA ALA A 132 -4.38 -12.99 -9.47
C ALA A 132 -5.67 -13.42 -10.18
N LYS A 133 -6.21 -12.58 -11.07
CA LYS A 133 -7.25 -13.02 -12.01
C LYS A 133 -6.57 -13.90 -13.06
N HIS A 134 -6.85 -15.21 -13.05
CA HIS A 134 -6.45 -16.09 -14.13
C HIS A 134 -7.48 -15.96 -15.26
N ILE A 135 -7.07 -15.40 -16.40
CA ILE A 135 -7.87 -15.41 -17.63
C ILE A 135 -7.42 -16.63 -18.41
N ASP A 136 -8.20 -17.72 -18.32
CA ASP A 136 -7.95 -18.87 -19.17
C ASP A 136 -8.19 -18.47 -20.64
N LEU A 137 -7.46 -19.09 -21.56
CA LEU A 137 -7.51 -18.81 -23.01
C LEU A 137 -8.93 -18.95 -23.63
N GLU A 138 -9.89 -19.53 -22.91
CA GLU A 138 -11.30 -19.64 -23.29
C GLU A 138 -12.20 -18.50 -22.75
N GLY A 139 -11.64 -17.51 -22.05
CA GLY A 139 -12.37 -16.35 -21.53
C GLY A 139 -13.20 -16.63 -20.27
N THR A 140 -13.03 -17.80 -19.64
CA THR A 140 -13.64 -18.13 -18.34
C THR A 140 -12.79 -17.59 -17.20
N MET A 141 -13.40 -16.73 -16.37
CA MET A 141 -12.76 -16.19 -15.17
C MET A 141 -12.79 -17.20 -14.03
N SER A 142 -11.63 -17.49 -13.45
CA SER A 142 -11.50 -18.24 -12.21
C SER A 142 -10.56 -17.51 -11.24
N TYR A 143 -10.82 -17.67 -9.94
CA TYR A 143 -9.97 -17.16 -8.86
C TYR A 143 -9.26 -18.35 -8.22
N PHE A 144 -7.94 -18.26 -8.04
CA PHE A 144 -7.12 -19.26 -7.36
C PHE A 144 -6.45 -18.66 -6.13
#